data_AF-A0AAV7EHT9-F1
#
_entry.id   AF-A0AAV7EHT9-F1
#
_cell.length_a   1.000
_cell.length_b   1.000
_cell.length_c   1.000
_cell.angle_alpha   90.00
_cell.angle_beta   90.00
_cell.angle_gamma   90.00
#
_symmetry.space_group_name_H-M   'P 1'
#
loop_
_entity.id
_entity.type
_entity.pdbx_description
1 polymer ?
#
loop_
_entity_poly.entity_id
_entity_poly.type
_entity_poly.pdbx_seq_one_letter_code
_entity_poly.pdbx_strand_id
1 'polypeptide(L)'
;MPRAKRRTLRSPADPGQTDRPEPPLRRVESGRATSRQSSLLYFFIGLFLPLVFLAVYRFIYSSPIKSSSDLSVYERGLVKTDTSSDEILAESSKVKENASRRHLPLPVLAYITPWNARGYEMAKKFVSKFTHISPVWYELKSEGSKLLLEGRHNADTGWMADLRMKGDPLILPRVVLEAYPGELLRKKNQWEKAIHLILKECEELSYDGIVLESWSRWAAYGILQEPDLRSMALEFIKRLGKALHSVSPKGDSGRHLELIYVIPAPHTENLGSYDFGPNDFQTLSADIDGFSLMTYDFSGPNSPGPNAPLDWIRSSLQIILHNSNNGDQSHGHKIFLGINFYGNDFVLSKGAGGGAVTGGDYLSLLKKYKPVIQWGEKFQEHYFIYSVDNAQHAVFYPSLMSITMRLDEARAWGVGLSIWEIGQGLDYFFDLL
;
A
#
# COMPACT_ATOMS: atom_id res chain seq x y z
N MET A 1 58.20 32.49 -2.10
CA MET A 1 59.67 32.27 -1.93
C MET A 1 60.28 33.52 -1.30
N PRO A 2 61.47 33.50 -0.67
CA PRO A 2 62.31 32.34 -0.30
C PRO A 2 62.54 32.22 1.23
N ARG A 3 63.26 31.18 1.66
CA ARG A 3 63.83 31.04 3.02
C ARG A 3 65.17 31.80 3.12
N ALA A 4 65.61 32.17 4.33
CA ALA A 4 66.72 31.50 5.05
C ALA A 4 67.53 32.42 5.98
N LYS A 5 67.86 31.92 7.20
CA LYS A 5 69.24 31.56 7.61
C LYS A 5 69.28 30.90 9.00
N ARG A 6 70.30 30.05 9.21
CA ARG A 6 70.68 29.38 10.47
C ARG A 6 72.15 29.73 10.75
N ARG A 7 72.57 29.94 12.01
CA ARG A 7 73.98 29.82 12.49
C ARG A 7 73.99 29.93 14.04
N THR A 8 74.43 28.90 14.79
CA THR A 8 75.78 28.70 15.44
C THR A 8 76.06 29.59 16.66
N LEU A 9 76.91 29.23 17.64
CA LEU A 9 77.75 28.01 17.82
C LEU A 9 77.08 27.08 18.89
N ARG A 10 77.65 26.49 19.97
CA ARG A 10 79.04 26.33 20.50
C ARG A 10 79.12 25.13 21.49
N SER A 11 80.32 24.58 21.67
CA SER A 11 80.76 23.70 22.79
C SER A 11 82.12 24.20 23.31
N PRO A 12 82.61 23.76 24.49
CA PRO A 12 83.24 22.43 24.69
C PRO A 12 82.57 21.69 25.89
N ALA A 13 83.11 20.67 26.59
CA ALA A 13 84.44 20.05 26.63
C ALA A 13 84.39 18.56 27.08
N ASP A 14 85.57 17.93 27.11
CA ASP A 14 85.94 16.61 27.66
C ASP A 14 87.37 16.75 28.25
N PRO A 15 87.84 16.01 29.29
CA PRO A 15 88.44 14.67 29.06
C PRO A 15 88.34 13.64 30.22
N GLY A 16 88.46 12.34 29.88
CA GLY A 16 88.80 11.26 30.84
C GLY A 16 89.12 9.92 30.16
N GLN A 17 90.33 9.38 30.32
CA GLN A 17 90.90 8.30 29.49
C GLN A 17 91.62 7.21 30.34
N THR A 18 92.11 6.12 29.69
CA THR A 18 93.01 5.05 30.21
C THR A 18 92.37 3.95 31.11
N ASP A 19 92.78 2.67 31.14
CA ASP A 19 93.59 1.87 30.19
C ASP A 19 93.40 0.32 30.35
N ARG A 20 94.06 -0.48 29.51
CA ARG A 20 94.13 -1.99 29.48
C ARG A 20 95.31 -2.54 30.34
N PRO A 21 95.42 -3.85 30.76
CA PRO A 21 95.31 -5.07 29.91
C PRO A 21 94.82 -6.41 30.57
N GLU A 22 95.00 -7.53 29.85
CA GLU A 22 94.59 -8.94 30.09
C GLU A 22 95.74 -9.85 30.65
N PRO A 23 95.60 -11.20 30.78
CA PRO A 23 94.57 -12.06 31.41
C PRO A 23 95.21 -13.07 32.44
N PRO A 24 94.48 -14.08 32.98
CA PRO A 24 94.44 -15.39 32.30
C PRO A 24 93.11 -16.18 32.41
N LEU A 25 92.98 -17.22 31.58
CA LEU A 25 91.76 -18.05 31.40
C LEU A 25 91.40 -18.94 32.61
N ARG A 26 90.12 -18.98 33.00
CA ARG A 26 89.51 -20.11 33.73
C ARG A 26 88.06 -20.40 33.29
N ARG A 27 87.81 -21.69 33.04
CA ARG A 27 86.55 -22.44 32.81
C ARG A 27 85.28 -21.69 32.34
N VAL A 28 84.77 -22.15 31.21
CA VAL A 28 83.38 -21.93 30.76
C VAL A 28 82.43 -22.87 31.54
N GLU A 29 81.43 -22.30 32.20
CA GLU A 29 80.16 -22.99 32.51
C GLU A 29 78.99 -22.06 32.11
N SER A 30 78.38 -22.34 30.95
CA SER A 30 77.29 -21.53 30.40
C SER A 30 75.93 -21.98 30.94
N GLY A 31 75.52 -21.39 32.06
CA GLY A 31 74.18 -21.60 32.65
C GLY A 31 73.06 -21.26 31.65
N ARG A 32 72.37 -22.28 31.12
CA ARG A 32 71.24 -22.13 30.19
C ARG A 32 70.03 -21.49 30.89
N ALA A 33 69.85 -20.19 30.73
CA ALA A 33 68.77 -19.43 31.35
C ALA A 33 67.88 -18.62 30.36
N THR A 34 67.55 -19.14 29.17
CA THR A 34 66.43 -18.67 28.33
C THR A 34 66.01 -19.71 27.27
N SER A 35 64.89 -20.40 27.46
CA SER A 35 64.20 -21.15 26.37
C SER A 35 62.75 -21.54 26.71
N ARG A 36 62.46 -21.85 27.98
CA ARG A 36 61.15 -22.38 28.39
C ARG A 36 60.03 -21.33 28.39
N GLN A 37 60.32 -20.08 28.76
CA GLN A 37 59.35 -18.98 28.73
C GLN A 37 59.00 -18.52 27.30
N SER A 38 59.99 -18.42 26.40
CA SER A 38 59.73 -18.06 25.00
C SER A 38 58.93 -19.12 24.28
N SER A 39 59.22 -20.41 24.49
CA SER A 39 58.42 -21.51 23.93
C SER A 39 56.94 -21.46 24.35
N LEU A 40 56.65 -21.18 25.63
CA LEU A 40 55.28 -20.97 26.10
C LEU A 40 54.63 -19.73 25.46
N LEU A 41 55.36 -18.62 25.35
CA LEU A 41 54.85 -17.39 24.71
C LEU A 41 54.48 -17.63 23.24
N TYR A 42 55.33 -18.32 22.47
CA TYR A 42 55.03 -18.68 21.08
C TYR A 42 53.90 -19.71 20.96
N PHE A 43 53.73 -20.62 21.93
CA PHE A 43 52.61 -21.56 21.91
C PHE A 43 51.27 -20.87 22.21
N PHE A 44 51.25 -19.95 23.19
CA PHE A 44 50.08 -19.11 23.44
C PHE A 44 49.77 -18.21 22.25
N ILE A 45 50.74 -17.47 21.69
CA ILE A 45 50.51 -16.62 20.51
C ILE A 45 50.05 -17.47 19.32
N GLY A 46 50.73 -18.58 19.01
CA GLY A 46 50.43 -19.43 17.87
C GLY A 46 49.04 -20.10 17.89
N LEU A 47 48.39 -20.18 19.06
CA LEU A 47 47.10 -20.84 19.22
C LEU A 47 45.97 -19.88 19.64
N PHE A 48 46.22 -18.91 20.53
CA PHE A 48 45.24 -17.87 20.87
C PHE A 48 45.09 -16.81 19.78
N LEU A 49 46.16 -16.36 19.10
CA LEU A 49 46.00 -15.30 18.09
C LEU A 49 45.09 -15.73 16.93
N PRO A 50 45.21 -16.94 16.32
CA PRO A 50 44.25 -17.38 15.30
C PRO A 50 42.85 -17.67 15.86
N LEU A 51 42.70 -18.09 17.13
CA LEU A 51 41.37 -18.23 17.75
C LEU A 51 40.68 -16.88 17.98
N VAL A 52 41.42 -15.88 18.48
CA VAL A 52 40.93 -14.51 18.65
C VAL A 52 40.65 -13.88 17.29
N PHE A 53 41.51 -14.09 16.28
CA PHE A 53 41.27 -13.61 14.93
C PHE A 53 40.06 -14.29 14.28
N LEU A 54 39.83 -15.59 14.53
CA LEU A 54 38.64 -16.31 14.09
C LEU A 54 37.38 -15.84 14.83
N ALA A 55 37.46 -15.51 16.11
CA ALA A 55 36.35 -14.95 16.88
C ALA A 55 36.00 -13.52 16.44
N VAL A 56 37.01 -12.66 16.22
CA VAL A 56 36.85 -11.30 15.70
C VAL A 56 36.37 -11.33 14.25
N TYR A 57 36.89 -12.22 13.41
CA TYR A 57 36.37 -12.44 12.06
C TYR A 57 34.92 -12.92 12.11
N ARG A 58 34.58 -13.89 12.98
CA ARG A 58 33.18 -14.32 13.18
C ARG A 58 32.28 -13.23 13.74
N PHE A 59 32.80 -12.24 14.47
CA PHE A 59 32.01 -11.11 14.99
C PHE A 59 31.82 -9.97 13.98
N ILE A 60 32.84 -9.71 13.15
CA ILE A 60 32.80 -8.69 12.08
C ILE A 60 32.05 -9.20 10.84
N TYR A 61 32.17 -10.50 10.52
CA TYR A 61 31.54 -11.15 9.37
C TYR A 61 30.36 -12.05 9.74
N SER A 62 29.95 -12.13 11.01
CA SER A 62 28.56 -12.47 11.30
C SER A 62 27.70 -11.29 10.86
N SER A 63 27.02 -11.44 9.73
CA SER A 63 25.80 -10.67 9.50
C SER A 63 24.95 -10.77 10.77
N PRO A 64 24.50 -9.65 11.37
CA PRO A 64 23.61 -9.73 12.51
C PRO A 64 22.39 -10.56 12.10
N ILE A 65 21.98 -11.50 12.95
CA ILE A 65 20.82 -12.34 12.70
C ILE A 65 19.61 -11.41 12.74
N LYS A 66 19.18 -10.99 11.54
CA LYS A 66 17.95 -10.23 11.32
C LYS A 66 16.81 -10.92 12.07
N SER A 67 16.10 -10.16 12.88
CA SER A 67 14.83 -10.58 13.47
C SER A 67 13.81 -10.86 12.36
N SER A 68 12.75 -11.61 12.63
CA SER A 68 11.68 -11.82 11.62
C SER A 68 11.01 -10.51 11.19
N SER A 69 11.07 -9.47 12.04
CA SER A 69 10.62 -8.08 11.79
C SER A 69 11.57 -7.25 10.90
N ASP A 70 12.79 -7.73 10.62
CA ASP A 70 13.72 -7.10 9.65
C ASP A 70 13.55 -7.64 8.21
N LEU A 71 12.69 -8.65 8.05
CA LEU A 71 12.47 -9.38 6.80
C LEU A 71 11.06 -9.10 6.27
N SER A 72 10.97 -8.70 5.00
CA SER A 72 9.70 -8.58 4.29
C SER A 72 9.01 -9.93 4.16
N VAL A 73 7.70 -9.95 3.91
CA VAL A 73 6.95 -11.17 3.58
C VAL A 73 7.57 -12.00 2.42
N TYR A 74 8.27 -11.36 1.48
CA TYR A 74 9.05 -12.03 0.44
C TYR A 74 10.32 -12.69 1.01
N GLU A 75 11.12 -11.96 1.81
CA GLU A 75 12.31 -12.50 2.49
C GLU A 75 11.95 -13.62 3.50
N ARG A 76 10.73 -13.61 4.05
CA ARG A 76 10.17 -14.65 4.93
C ARG A 76 9.56 -15.84 4.18
N GLY A 77 9.43 -15.79 2.85
CA GLY A 77 8.85 -16.88 2.05
C GLY A 77 7.33 -17.07 2.21
N LEU A 78 6.61 -16.04 2.66
CA LEU A 78 5.17 -16.11 2.99
C LEU A 78 4.26 -15.85 1.77
N VAL A 79 4.83 -15.45 0.63
CA VAL A 79 4.10 -15.23 -0.62
C VAL A 79 4.07 -16.53 -1.42
N LYS A 80 3.14 -17.42 -1.07
CA LYS A 80 3.01 -18.79 -1.61
C LYS A 80 1.55 -19.28 -1.64
N THR A 81 1.30 -20.37 -2.38
CA THR A 81 -0.01 -21.03 -2.50
C THR A 81 -0.22 -22.16 -1.48
N ASP A 82 0.86 -22.65 -0.86
CA ASP A 82 0.82 -23.60 0.26
C ASP A 82 1.00 -22.83 1.59
N THR A 83 -0.09 -22.31 2.11
CA THR A 83 -0.13 -21.53 3.37
C THR A 83 -1.08 -22.20 4.37
N SER A 84 -0.76 -22.11 5.66
CA SER A 84 -1.55 -22.77 6.71
C SER A 84 -2.22 -21.78 7.67
N SER A 85 -3.29 -22.25 8.34
CA SER A 85 -3.98 -21.48 9.39
C SER A 85 -3.01 -21.02 10.49
N ASP A 86 -2.13 -21.89 10.96
CA ASP A 86 -1.18 -21.57 12.03
C ASP A 86 -0.07 -20.59 11.58
N GLU A 87 0.37 -20.67 10.32
CA GLU A 87 1.33 -19.72 9.73
C GLU A 87 0.75 -18.31 9.62
N ILE A 88 -0.48 -18.17 9.11
CA ILE A 88 -1.18 -16.89 9.05
C ILE A 88 -1.40 -16.33 10.46
N LEU A 89 -1.78 -17.18 11.42
CA LEU A 89 -1.96 -16.78 12.82
C LEU A 89 -0.65 -16.34 13.49
N ALA A 90 0.50 -16.89 13.08
CA ALA A 90 1.81 -16.52 13.58
C ALA A 90 2.42 -15.27 12.90
N GLU A 91 2.10 -15.00 11.63
CA GLU A 91 2.77 -13.97 10.81
C GLU A 91 1.92 -12.74 10.47
N SER A 92 0.59 -12.81 10.52
CA SER A 92 -0.32 -11.74 10.04
C SER A 92 -0.15 -10.37 10.70
N SER A 93 0.38 -10.31 11.93
CA SER A 93 0.69 -9.08 12.67
C SER A 93 2.14 -8.59 12.53
N LYS A 94 3.03 -9.41 11.95
CA LYS A 94 4.45 -9.10 11.78
C LYS A 94 4.67 -8.33 10.48
N VAL A 95 5.07 -7.08 10.61
CA VAL A 95 5.45 -6.17 9.52
C VAL A 95 6.92 -5.79 9.62
N LYS A 96 7.50 -5.38 8.50
CA LYS A 96 8.89 -4.92 8.44
C LYS A 96 9.05 -3.57 9.13
N GLU A 97 10.07 -3.40 9.98
CA GLU A 97 10.28 -2.15 10.73
C GLU A 97 10.36 -0.91 9.82
N ASN A 98 10.94 -1.05 8.63
CA ASN A 98 10.97 0.00 7.60
C ASN A 98 9.65 0.08 6.82
N ALA A 99 8.56 0.35 7.54
CA ALA A 99 7.24 0.69 6.99
C ALA A 99 7.29 1.93 6.08
N SER A 100 8.30 2.78 6.26
CA SER A 100 8.57 3.97 5.44
C SER A 100 8.87 3.67 3.97
N ARG A 101 9.30 2.45 3.64
CA ARG A 101 9.60 2.07 2.25
C ARG A 101 8.37 1.54 1.51
N ARG A 102 8.05 2.22 0.41
CA ARG A 102 7.14 1.77 -0.64
C ARG A 102 7.86 0.84 -1.62
N HIS A 103 7.19 -0.24 -2.01
CA HIS A 103 7.67 -1.26 -2.95
C HIS A 103 7.02 -1.16 -4.34
N LEU A 104 5.79 -0.64 -4.42
CA LEU A 104 5.05 -0.41 -5.65
C LEU A 104 5.22 1.04 -6.14
N PRO A 105 5.85 1.29 -7.31
CA PRO A 105 6.03 2.65 -7.83
C PRO A 105 4.73 3.28 -8.36
N LEU A 106 3.71 2.47 -8.65
CA LEU A 106 2.42 2.88 -9.20
C LEU A 106 1.55 3.55 -8.14
N PRO A 107 0.71 4.56 -8.47
CA PRO A 107 -0.13 5.27 -7.52
C PRO A 107 -1.02 4.35 -6.66
N VAL A 108 -1.24 4.70 -5.40
CA VAL A 108 -2.07 3.91 -4.47
C VAL A 108 -3.06 4.82 -3.76
N LEU A 109 -4.34 4.58 -4.01
CA LEU A 109 -5.50 5.18 -3.36
C LEU A 109 -5.98 4.26 -2.22
N ALA A 110 -5.92 4.72 -0.98
CA ALA A 110 -6.42 3.97 0.18
C ALA A 110 -7.74 4.58 0.68
N TYR A 111 -8.81 3.78 0.69
CA TYR A 111 -10.04 4.17 1.39
C TYR A 111 -9.91 3.91 2.89
N ILE A 112 -10.54 4.77 3.69
CA ILE A 112 -10.83 4.52 5.11
C ILE A 112 -12.29 4.85 5.44
N THR A 113 -12.84 4.22 6.48
CA THR A 113 -14.26 4.39 6.85
C THR A 113 -14.44 4.76 8.33
N PRO A 114 -15.35 5.68 8.69
CA PRO A 114 -15.62 6.06 10.09
C PRO A 114 -15.99 4.89 11.00
N TRP A 115 -16.67 3.87 10.46
CA TRP A 115 -17.07 2.67 11.21
C TRP A 115 -15.94 1.65 11.39
N ASN A 116 -14.75 1.83 10.77
CA ASN A 116 -13.57 1.04 11.06
C ASN A 116 -12.37 1.92 11.44
N ALA A 117 -12.31 2.29 12.72
CA ALA A 117 -11.25 3.12 13.30
C ALA A 117 -9.82 2.61 13.02
N ARG A 118 -9.63 1.30 12.78
CA ARG A 118 -8.32 0.73 12.42
C ARG A 118 -7.78 1.31 11.11
N GLY A 119 -8.62 1.73 10.17
CA GLY A 119 -8.20 2.39 8.93
C GLY A 119 -7.40 3.67 9.18
N TYR A 120 -7.79 4.48 10.17
CA TYR A 120 -7.10 5.71 10.55
C TYR A 120 -5.71 5.44 11.17
N GLU A 121 -5.56 4.34 11.90
CA GLU A 121 -4.27 3.89 12.45
C GLU A 121 -3.37 3.29 11.37
N MET A 122 -3.91 2.48 10.46
CA MET A 122 -3.14 1.95 9.32
C MET A 122 -2.68 3.07 8.39
N ALA A 123 -3.53 4.08 8.15
CA ALA A 123 -3.17 5.28 7.40
C ALA A 123 -1.95 5.99 8.02
N LYS A 124 -1.97 6.26 9.33
CA LYS A 124 -0.84 6.89 10.05
C LYS A 124 0.41 6.01 10.09
N LYS A 125 0.26 4.69 10.23
CA LYS A 125 1.37 3.70 10.35
C LYS A 125 2.08 3.45 9.02
N PHE A 126 1.36 3.54 7.89
CA PHE A 126 1.84 3.15 6.57
C PHE A 126 1.76 4.26 5.52
N VAL A 127 1.60 5.53 5.94
CA VAL A 127 1.32 6.70 5.09
C VAL A 127 2.16 6.78 3.80
N SER A 128 3.46 6.50 3.90
CA SER A 128 4.44 6.50 2.80
C SER A 128 4.20 5.48 1.68
N LYS A 129 3.29 4.52 1.89
CA LYS A 129 2.88 3.51 0.90
C LYS A 129 1.69 3.95 0.04
N PHE A 130 1.06 5.08 0.39
CA PHE A 130 -0.09 5.64 -0.32
C PHE A 130 0.31 6.92 -1.07
N THR A 131 -0.35 7.22 -2.19
CA THR A 131 -0.30 8.56 -2.83
C THR A 131 -1.55 9.36 -2.52
N HIS A 132 -2.69 8.69 -2.43
CA HIS A 132 -3.99 9.30 -2.14
C HIS A 132 -4.63 8.56 -0.96
N ILE A 133 -5.22 9.30 -0.03
CA ILE A 133 -6.06 8.75 1.04
C ILE A 133 -7.46 9.34 0.91
N SER A 134 -8.45 8.47 0.78
CA SER A 134 -9.85 8.84 0.59
C SER A 134 -10.67 8.46 1.82
N PRO A 135 -10.86 9.39 2.77
CA PRO A 135 -11.78 9.16 3.86
C PRO A 135 -13.23 9.18 3.37
N VAL A 136 -13.99 8.15 3.72
CA VAL A 136 -15.40 7.98 3.39
C VAL A 136 -16.24 8.80 4.38
N TRP A 137 -16.31 10.11 4.12
CA TRP A 137 -16.99 11.07 5.01
C TRP A 137 -18.28 11.66 4.44
N TYR A 138 -18.41 11.84 3.12
CA TYR A 138 -19.38 12.79 2.55
C TYR A 138 -20.48 12.17 1.68
N GLU A 139 -21.67 12.79 1.78
CA GLU A 139 -22.85 12.45 0.98
C GLU A 139 -23.51 13.75 0.49
N LEU A 140 -23.57 13.96 -0.83
CA LEU A 140 -24.24 15.11 -1.45
C LEU A 140 -25.68 14.73 -1.77
N LYS A 141 -26.61 15.20 -0.95
CA LYS A 141 -28.05 14.84 -0.93
C LYS A 141 -28.94 15.96 -1.46
N SER A 142 -30.20 15.62 -1.73
CA SER A 142 -31.28 16.57 -2.04
C SER A 142 -32.18 16.80 -0.81
N GLU A 143 -32.23 18.03 -0.31
CA GLU A 143 -33.21 18.46 0.70
C GLU A 143 -34.33 19.24 -0.01
N GLY A 144 -35.34 18.51 -0.50
CA GLY A 144 -36.37 19.08 -1.37
C GLY A 144 -35.75 19.62 -2.66
N SER A 145 -35.78 20.96 -2.84
CA SER A 145 -35.16 21.65 -3.99
C SER A 145 -33.74 22.19 -3.72
N LYS A 146 -33.21 21.98 -2.52
CA LYS A 146 -31.82 22.31 -2.15
C LYS A 146 -30.90 21.10 -2.36
N LEU A 147 -29.60 21.37 -2.42
CA LEU A 147 -28.55 20.38 -2.24
C LEU A 147 -27.86 20.62 -0.90
N LEU A 148 -27.47 19.55 -0.22
CA LEU A 148 -26.75 19.57 1.05
C LEU A 148 -25.59 18.58 0.99
N LEU A 149 -24.38 19.04 1.32
CA LEU A 149 -23.22 18.18 1.51
C LEU A 149 -23.16 17.78 2.99
N GLU A 150 -23.66 16.59 3.30
CA GLU A 150 -23.60 16.03 4.65
C GLU A 150 -22.27 15.32 4.91
N GLY A 151 -21.92 15.16 6.19
CA GLY A 151 -20.77 14.34 6.60
C GLY A 151 -19.57 15.08 7.18
N ARG A 152 -19.52 16.43 7.09
CA ARG A 152 -18.42 17.27 7.64
C ARG A 152 -18.06 16.96 9.10
N HIS A 153 -19.01 16.48 9.91
CA HIS A 153 -18.77 16.10 11.31
C HIS A 153 -17.79 14.91 11.49
N ASN A 154 -17.52 14.14 10.43
CA ASN A 154 -16.53 13.06 10.43
C ASN A 154 -15.10 13.54 10.10
N ALA A 155 -14.92 14.78 9.65
CA ALA A 155 -13.64 15.28 9.15
C ALA A 155 -12.67 15.64 10.28
N ASP A 156 -11.67 14.80 10.50
CA ASP A 156 -10.61 15.02 11.50
C ASP A 156 -9.42 15.79 10.89
N THR A 157 -9.42 17.11 11.08
CA THR A 157 -8.33 18.01 10.65
C THR A 157 -7.01 17.78 11.39
N GLY A 158 -7.04 17.24 12.61
CA GLY A 158 -5.85 16.86 13.36
C GLY A 158 -5.17 15.65 12.74
N TRP A 159 -5.94 14.58 12.48
CA TRP A 159 -5.47 13.38 11.78
C TRP A 159 -4.95 13.69 10.37
N MET A 160 -5.59 14.61 9.62
CA MET A 160 -5.08 15.05 8.31
C MET A 160 -3.73 15.75 8.40
N ALA A 161 -3.54 16.65 9.36
CA ALA A 161 -2.24 17.29 9.59
C ALA A 161 -1.17 16.26 10.01
N ASP A 162 -1.56 15.26 10.80
CA ASP A 162 -0.72 14.17 11.28
C ASP A 162 -0.28 13.22 10.15
N LEU A 163 -1.09 13.03 9.10
CA LEU A 163 -0.69 12.36 7.85
C LEU A 163 0.29 13.21 7.03
N ARG A 164 -0.06 14.48 6.78
CA ARG A 164 0.76 15.38 5.93
C ARG A 164 2.17 15.54 6.49
N MET A 165 2.30 15.72 7.81
CA MET A 165 3.58 15.77 8.52
C MET A 165 4.45 14.50 8.34
N LYS A 166 3.86 13.32 8.09
CA LYS A 166 4.58 12.03 8.09
C LYS A 166 4.87 11.47 6.70
N GLY A 167 4.12 11.87 5.67
CA GLY A 167 4.36 11.38 4.31
C GLY A 167 3.65 12.15 3.18
N ASP A 168 3.01 13.28 3.49
CA ASP A 168 2.31 14.17 2.55
C ASP A 168 1.48 13.49 1.43
N PRO A 169 0.55 12.57 1.77
CA PRO A 169 -0.38 12.02 0.80
C PRO A 169 -1.43 13.05 0.42
N LEU A 170 -1.93 13.00 -0.81
CA LEU A 170 -3.07 13.81 -1.23
C LEU A 170 -4.34 13.29 -0.54
N ILE A 171 -5.13 14.20 0.05
CA ILE A 171 -6.34 13.84 0.80
C ILE A 171 -7.57 14.16 -0.05
N LEU A 172 -8.22 13.11 -0.54
CA LEU A 172 -9.36 13.17 -1.50
C LEU A 172 -10.60 12.49 -0.89
N PRO A 173 -11.39 13.13 -0.02
CA PRO A 173 -12.55 12.50 0.60
C PRO A 173 -13.54 11.94 -0.41
N ARG A 174 -14.16 10.79 -0.08
CA ARG A 174 -15.23 10.21 -0.92
C ARG A 174 -16.52 10.99 -0.71
N VAL A 175 -17.06 11.53 -1.81
CA VAL A 175 -18.39 12.14 -1.91
C VAL A 175 -19.31 11.19 -2.67
N VAL A 176 -20.32 10.64 -1.98
CA VAL A 176 -21.40 9.90 -2.64
C VAL A 176 -22.46 10.88 -3.14
N LEU A 177 -22.85 10.77 -4.41
CA LEU A 177 -23.91 11.58 -4.99
C LEU A 177 -25.28 10.91 -4.79
N GLU A 178 -25.88 11.15 -3.63
CA GLU A 178 -27.23 10.67 -3.30
C GLU A 178 -28.36 11.61 -3.77
N ALA A 179 -28.01 12.82 -4.23
CA ALA A 179 -28.95 13.78 -4.79
C ALA A 179 -29.78 13.18 -5.94
N TYR A 180 -31.10 13.39 -5.92
CA TYR A 180 -32.02 12.73 -6.85
C TYR A 180 -31.67 13.09 -8.31
N PRO A 181 -31.30 12.13 -9.18
CA PRO A 181 -30.66 12.47 -10.45
C PRO A 181 -31.55 13.26 -11.41
N GLY A 182 -32.88 13.06 -11.36
CA GLY A 182 -33.83 13.84 -12.14
C GLY A 182 -33.92 15.33 -11.75
N GLU A 183 -33.70 15.65 -10.47
CA GLU A 183 -33.65 17.03 -9.97
C GLU A 183 -32.29 17.68 -10.23
N LEU A 184 -31.20 16.93 -10.06
CA LEU A 184 -29.85 17.41 -10.33
C LEU A 184 -29.61 17.60 -11.83
N LEU A 185 -29.68 16.53 -12.63
CA LEU A 185 -29.21 16.53 -14.01
C LEU A 185 -30.07 17.39 -14.93
N ARG A 186 -31.39 17.39 -14.78
CA ARG A 186 -32.28 18.18 -15.65
C ARG A 186 -32.24 19.70 -15.35
N LYS A 187 -31.52 20.16 -14.32
CA LYS A 187 -31.50 21.57 -13.87
C LYS A 187 -30.06 22.08 -13.71
N LYS A 188 -29.53 22.77 -14.73
CA LYS A 188 -28.14 23.30 -14.75
C LYS A 188 -27.77 24.14 -13.51
N ASN A 189 -28.70 24.89 -12.92
CA ASN A 189 -28.44 25.65 -11.69
C ASN A 189 -28.23 24.78 -10.44
N GLN A 190 -28.60 23.50 -10.45
CA GLN A 190 -28.23 22.54 -9.41
C GLN A 190 -26.81 21.99 -9.63
N TRP A 191 -26.30 21.97 -10.87
CA TRP A 191 -24.92 21.56 -11.17
C TRP A 191 -23.93 22.55 -10.56
N GLU A 192 -24.12 23.85 -10.83
CA GLU A 192 -23.26 24.91 -10.30
C GLU A 192 -23.30 24.95 -8.76
N LYS A 193 -24.43 24.63 -8.13
CA LYS A 193 -24.54 24.47 -6.66
C LYS A 193 -23.78 23.24 -6.15
N ALA A 194 -23.92 22.09 -6.80
CA ALA A 194 -23.21 20.87 -6.43
C ALA A 194 -21.69 21.08 -6.48
N ILE A 195 -21.21 21.67 -7.59
CA ILE A 195 -19.81 22.04 -7.80
C ILE A 195 -19.35 23.05 -6.73
N HIS A 196 -20.12 24.11 -6.47
CA HIS A 196 -19.79 25.11 -5.45
C HIS A 196 -19.70 24.52 -4.04
N LEU A 197 -20.62 23.62 -3.65
CA LEU A 197 -20.57 22.94 -2.36
C LEU A 197 -19.30 22.09 -2.21
N ILE A 198 -18.93 21.32 -3.24
CA ILE A 198 -17.72 20.49 -3.24
C ILE A 198 -16.45 21.35 -3.16
N LEU A 199 -16.32 22.36 -4.04
CA LEU A 199 -15.16 23.26 -4.05
C LEU A 199 -14.99 23.99 -2.72
N LYS A 200 -16.08 24.49 -2.14
CA LYS A 200 -16.08 25.18 -0.86
C LYS A 200 -15.63 24.26 0.29
N GLU A 201 -16.06 22.99 0.29
CA GLU A 201 -15.59 22.02 1.28
C GLU A 201 -14.08 21.77 1.15
N CYS A 202 -13.58 21.64 -0.07
CA CYS A 202 -12.15 21.48 -0.36
C CYS A 202 -11.32 22.70 0.06
N GLU A 203 -11.83 23.92 -0.14
CA GLU A 203 -11.18 25.16 0.30
C GLU A 203 -11.15 25.27 1.83
N GLU A 204 -12.32 25.16 2.50
CA GLU A 204 -12.45 25.39 3.95
C GLU A 204 -11.68 24.36 4.78
N LEU A 205 -11.61 23.09 4.34
CA LEU A 205 -10.88 22.02 5.02
C LEU A 205 -9.52 21.68 4.38
N SER A 206 -9.18 22.36 3.29
CA SER A 206 -7.90 22.21 2.58
C SER A 206 -7.64 20.76 2.14
N TYR A 207 -8.60 20.19 1.40
CA TYR A 207 -8.45 18.91 0.69
C TYR A 207 -7.66 19.10 -0.62
N ASP A 208 -7.05 18.02 -1.13
CA ASP A 208 -6.32 18.02 -2.41
C ASP A 208 -7.22 17.64 -3.61
N GLY A 209 -8.49 17.32 -3.36
CA GLY A 209 -9.45 16.88 -4.37
C GLY A 209 -10.60 16.09 -3.75
N ILE A 210 -11.31 15.30 -4.56
CA ILE A 210 -12.30 14.32 -4.08
C ILE A 210 -12.26 13.01 -4.88
N VAL A 211 -12.79 11.95 -4.24
CA VAL A 211 -13.29 10.78 -4.96
C VAL A 211 -14.80 10.92 -5.11
N LEU A 212 -15.33 10.99 -6.34
CA LEU A 212 -16.77 11.04 -6.59
C LEU A 212 -17.32 9.63 -6.86
N GLU A 213 -18.37 9.24 -6.14
CA GLU A 213 -19.17 8.03 -6.42
C GLU A 213 -20.60 8.40 -6.81
N SER A 214 -21.00 8.10 -8.05
CA SER A 214 -22.38 8.30 -8.51
C SER A 214 -22.92 7.21 -9.44
N TRP A 215 -22.06 6.49 -10.18
CA TRP A 215 -22.48 5.51 -11.19
C TRP A 215 -23.43 4.43 -10.63
N SER A 216 -23.12 3.88 -9.47
CA SER A 216 -23.93 2.86 -8.77
C SER A 216 -25.36 3.35 -8.49
N ARG A 217 -25.50 4.58 -8.00
CA ARG A 217 -26.79 5.21 -7.71
C ARG A 217 -27.54 5.58 -8.99
N TRP A 218 -26.84 6.06 -10.01
CA TRP A 218 -27.42 6.38 -11.32
C TRP A 218 -27.95 5.14 -12.05
N ALA A 219 -27.25 4.01 -11.96
CA ALA A 219 -27.74 2.71 -12.44
C ALA A 219 -29.02 2.28 -11.71
N ALA A 220 -29.04 2.39 -10.37
CA ALA A 220 -30.19 2.04 -9.55
C ALA A 220 -31.42 2.94 -9.79
N TYR A 221 -31.21 4.23 -10.14
CA TYR A 221 -32.27 5.13 -10.57
C TYR A 221 -32.71 4.95 -12.04
N GLY A 222 -32.10 4.03 -12.79
CA GLY A 222 -32.46 3.74 -14.18
C GLY A 222 -32.04 4.80 -15.21
N ILE A 223 -31.21 5.77 -14.82
CA ILE A 223 -30.93 6.95 -15.66
C ILE A 223 -29.77 6.76 -16.65
N LEU A 224 -28.97 5.70 -16.50
CA LEU A 224 -27.87 5.39 -17.42
C LEU A 224 -28.37 4.74 -18.71
N GLN A 225 -29.57 4.16 -18.65
CA GLN A 225 -30.33 3.57 -19.74
C GLN A 225 -31.08 4.65 -20.57
N GLU A 226 -31.31 5.85 -20.02
CA GLU A 226 -31.78 7.04 -20.76
C GLU A 226 -30.57 7.75 -21.41
N PRO A 227 -30.40 7.77 -22.75
CA PRO A 227 -29.21 8.35 -23.39
C PRO A 227 -29.00 9.83 -23.06
N ASP A 228 -30.08 10.61 -23.00
CA ASP A 228 -30.04 12.03 -22.65
C ASP A 228 -29.56 12.25 -21.20
N LEU A 229 -30.03 11.43 -20.25
CA LEU A 229 -29.60 11.55 -18.86
C LEU A 229 -28.17 11.04 -18.65
N ARG A 230 -27.75 9.94 -19.31
CA ARG A 230 -26.35 9.49 -19.32
C ARG A 230 -25.43 10.59 -19.86
N SER A 231 -25.81 11.23 -20.96
CA SER A 231 -25.08 12.36 -21.55
C SER A 231 -24.98 13.56 -20.59
N MET A 232 -26.09 13.94 -19.92
CA MET A 232 -26.09 14.98 -18.88
C MET A 232 -25.22 14.60 -17.67
N ALA A 233 -25.20 13.33 -17.27
CA ALA A 233 -24.42 12.81 -16.16
C ALA A 233 -22.91 12.87 -16.42
N LEU A 234 -22.48 12.49 -17.63
CA LEU A 234 -21.08 12.59 -18.08
C LEU A 234 -20.64 14.07 -18.19
N GLU A 235 -21.46 14.93 -18.78
CA GLU A 235 -21.17 16.37 -18.88
C GLU A 235 -21.17 17.08 -17.52
N PHE A 236 -21.94 16.61 -16.54
CA PHE A 236 -21.83 17.07 -15.15
C PHE A 236 -20.47 16.71 -14.52
N ILE A 237 -20.00 15.46 -14.67
CA ILE A 237 -18.68 15.04 -14.17
C ILE A 237 -17.56 15.89 -14.80
N LYS A 238 -17.61 16.07 -16.13
CA LYS A 238 -16.63 16.88 -16.88
C LYS A 238 -16.57 18.34 -16.41
N ARG A 239 -17.70 18.91 -15.99
CA ARG A 239 -17.76 20.27 -15.41
C ARG A 239 -17.21 20.33 -14.01
N LEU A 240 -17.51 19.35 -13.17
CA LEU A 240 -16.95 19.23 -11.83
C LEU A 240 -15.42 19.08 -11.90
N GLY A 241 -14.92 18.24 -12.79
CA GLY A 241 -13.48 18.08 -13.05
C GLY A 241 -12.82 19.39 -13.47
N LYS A 242 -13.35 20.06 -14.50
CA LYS A 242 -12.87 21.40 -14.92
C LYS A 242 -12.91 22.46 -13.83
N ALA A 243 -13.88 22.38 -12.92
CA ALA A 243 -14.02 23.31 -11.81
C ALA A 243 -13.03 23.02 -10.66
N LEU A 244 -12.71 21.74 -10.41
CA LEU A 244 -11.61 21.34 -9.52
C LEU A 244 -10.24 21.69 -10.14
N HIS A 245 -10.08 21.47 -11.44
CA HIS A 245 -8.88 21.81 -12.22
C HIS A 245 -8.59 23.31 -12.30
N SER A 246 -9.59 24.17 -12.06
CA SER A 246 -9.40 25.64 -12.03
C SER A 246 -8.99 26.20 -10.66
N VAL A 247 -8.86 25.34 -9.64
CA VAL A 247 -8.50 25.70 -8.26
C VAL A 247 -7.22 24.97 -7.85
N SER A 248 -6.23 25.71 -7.33
CA SER A 248 -5.01 25.13 -6.78
C SER A 248 -5.14 24.76 -5.29
N PRO A 249 -4.51 23.66 -4.83
CA PRO A 249 -4.42 23.34 -3.41
C PRO A 249 -3.78 24.46 -2.58
N LYS A 250 -4.25 24.62 -1.35
CA LYS A 250 -3.81 25.70 -0.45
C LYS A 250 -2.35 25.53 -0.04
N GLY A 251 -1.47 26.30 -0.68
CA GLY A 251 -0.03 26.29 -0.46
C GLY A 251 0.79 25.76 -1.64
N ASP A 252 0.14 25.23 -2.69
CA ASP A 252 0.81 24.75 -3.89
C ASP A 252 0.08 25.21 -5.17
N SER A 253 0.54 26.32 -5.74
CA SER A 253 0.04 26.87 -7.01
C SER A 253 0.58 26.14 -8.25
N GLY A 254 1.35 25.06 -8.08
CA GLY A 254 1.81 24.20 -9.17
C GLY A 254 0.89 23.01 -9.46
N ARG A 255 -0.11 22.78 -8.61
CA ARG A 255 -1.12 21.72 -8.72
C ARG A 255 -2.53 22.28 -8.84
N HIS A 256 -3.45 21.38 -9.17
CA HIS A 256 -4.90 21.58 -9.14
C HIS A 256 -5.57 20.63 -8.13
N LEU A 257 -6.86 20.85 -7.81
CA LEU A 257 -7.65 19.89 -7.03
C LEU A 257 -8.00 18.68 -7.91
N GLU A 258 -7.74 17.46 -7.44
CA GLU A 258 -7.97 16.24 -8.21
C GLU A 258 -9.42 15.74 -8.18
N LEU A 259 -9.85 15.11 -9.28
CA LEU A 259 -11.09 14.33 -9.37
C LEU A 259 -10.78 12.88 -9.74
N ILE A 260 -10.97 11.96 -8.78
CA ILE A 260 -11.03 10.52 -9.05
C ILE A 260 -12.50 10.09 -9.12
N TYR A 261 -12.87 9.29 -10.12
CA TYR A 261 -14.25 8.82 -10.30
C TYR A 261 -14.40 7.31 -10.04
N VAL A 262 -15.37 6.91 -9.21
CA VAL A 262 -15.64 5.49 -8.93
C VAL A 262 -16.45 4.86 -10.06
N ILE A 263 -15.94 3.76 -10.63
CA ILE A 263 -16.57 3.02 -11.73
C ILE A 263 -16.70 1.53 -11.40
N PRO A 264 -17.80 0.86 -11.79
CA PRO A 264 -17.93 -0.59 -11.69
C PRO A 264 -16.99 -1.28 -12.69
N ALA A 265 -16.52 -2.48 -12.35
CA ALA A 265 -15.88 -3.37 -13.31
C ALA A 265 -16.94 -4.12 -14.14
N PRO A 266 -16.82 -4.20 -15.48
CA PRO A 266 -17.79 -4.91 -16.31
C PRO A 266 -17.73 -6.42 -16.05
N HIS A 267 -18.90 -7.06 -15.90
CA HIS A 267 -18.98 -8.51 -15.67
C HIS A 267 -18.82 -9.35 -16.95
N THR A 268 -19.11 -8.80 -18.13
CA THR A 268 -18.96 -9.47 -19.43
C THR A 268 -18.57 -8.49 -20.53
N GLU A 269 -18.05 -9.00 -21.66
CA GLU A 269 -17.77 -8.20 -22.87
C GLU A 269 -19.03 -7.57 -23.49
N ASN A 270 -20.20 -8.20 -23.31
CA ASN A 270 -21.49 -7.71 -23.79
C ASN A 270 -22.07 -6.71 -22.78
N LEU A 271 -21.52 -5.48 -22.78
CA LEU A 271 -21.93 -4.40 -21.89
C LEU A 271 -23.43 -4.09 -21.98
N GLY A 272 -24.11 -4.11 -20.83
CA GLY A 272 -25.49 -3.67 -20.68
C GLY A 272 -25.62 -2.15 -20.75
N SER A 273 -26.85 -1.65 -20.97
CA SER A 273 -27.12 -0.22 -21.13
C SER A 273 -26.85 0.65 -19.89
N TYR A 274 -26.50 0.07 -18.75
CA TYR A 274 -26.09 0.76 -17.52
C TYR A 274 -24.63 0.52 -17.14
N ASP A 275 -23.90 -0.36 -17.84
CA ASP A 275 -22.49 -0.64 -17.53
C ASP A 275 -21.60 0.53 -17.96
N PHE A 276 -20.51 0.74 -17.22
CA PHE A 276 -19.48 1.71 -17.59
C PHE A 276 -18.61 1.13 -18.71
N GLY A 277 -18.58 1.79 -19.86
CA GLY A 277 -17.86 1.31 -21.04
C GLY A 277 -16.67 2.19 -21.43
N PRO A 278 -15.86 1.71 -22.39
CA PRO A 278 -14.70 2.47 -22.88
C PRO A 278 -15.09 3.81 -23.54
N ASN A 279 -16.33 3.96 -24.03
CA ASN A 279 -16.84 5.23 -24.55
C ASN A 279 -17.02 6.28 -23.43
N ASP A 280 -17.48 5.86 -22.24
CA ASP A 280 -17.60 6.73 -21.07
C ASP A 280 -16.21 7.08 -20.53
N PHE A 281 -15.31 6.09 -20.46
CA PHE A 281 -13.89 6.28 -20.13
C PHE A 281 -13.23 7.32 -21.04
N GLN A 282 -13.34 7.18 -22.36
CA GLN A 282 -12.81 8.14 -23.33
C GLN A 282 -13.45 9.53 -23.18
N THR A 283 -14.75 9.59 -22.90
CA THR A 283 -15.50 10.86 -22.71
C THR A 283 -15.05 11.63 -21.46
N LEU A 284 -14.62 10.94 -20.40
CA LEU A 284 -14.21 11.54 -19.13
C LEU A 284 -12.69 11.75 -18.98
N SER A 285 -11.84 10.93 -19.64
CA SER A 285 -10.39 10.84 -19.35
C SER A 285 -9.57 12.13 -19.52
N ALA A 286 -10.08 13.11 -20.27
CA ALA A 286 -9.44 14.41 -20.45
C ALA A 286 -9.78 15.42 -19.33
N ASP A 287 -10.90 15.21 -18.63
CA ASP A 287 -11.47 16.15 -17.65
C ASP A 287 -11.40 15.61 -16.20
N ILE A 288 -10.82 14.43 -15.96
CA ILE A 288 -10.63 13.83 -14.62
C ILE A 288 -9.22 13.27 -14.43
N ASP A 289 -8.79 13.11 -13.17
CA ASP A 289 -7.42 12.70 -12.82
C ASP A 289 -7.24 11.19 -12.82
N GLY A 290 -8.26 10.43 -12.42
CA GLY A 290 -8.29 8.97 -12.61
C GLY A 290 -9.63 8.30 -12.25
N PHE A 291 -9.65 6.98 -12.31
CA PHE A 291 -10.85 6.16 -12.10
C PHE A 291 -10.57 5.07 -11.05
N SER A 292 -11.34 5.05 -9.97
CA SER A 292 -11.32 3.97 -8.97
C SER A 292 -12.18 2.81 -9.46
N LEU A 293 -11.54 1.81 -10.06
CA LEU A 293 -12.20 0.66 -10.69
C LEU A 293 -12.53 -0.41 -9.65
N MET A 294 -13.81 -0.67 -9.42
CA MET A 294 -14.29 -1.66 -8.43
C MET A 294 -14.17 -3.10 -8.95
N THR A 295 -12.94 -3.61 -9.07
CA THR A 295 -12.61 -5.02 -9.37
C THR A 295 -12.70 -5.94 -8.14
N TYR A 296 -13.84 -5.90 -7.43
CA TYR A 296 -14.17 -6.77 -6.31
C TYR A 296 -15.70 -6.95 -6.20
N ASP A 297 -16.17 -7.75 -5.24
CA ASP A 297 -17.56 -8.21 -5.10
C ASP A 297 -18.12 -8.96 -6.35
N PHE A 298 -17.26 -9.74 -7.02
CA PHE A 298 -17.65 -10.60 -8.14
C PHE A 298 -18.67 -11.68 -7.74
N SER A 299 -18.57 -12.19 -6.52
CA SER A 299 -19.50 -13.18 -5.94
C SER A 299 -20.21 -12.61 -4.71
N GLY A 300 -21.40 -13.13 -4.42
CA GLY A 300 -22.26 -12.68 -3.33
C GLY A 300 -23.19 -13.79 -2.83
N PRO A 301 -24.05 -13.55 -1.81
CA PRO A 301 -24.78 -14.61 -1.11
C PRO A 301 -25.72 -15.49 -1.95
N ASN A 302 -26.12 -15.02 -3.14
CA ASN A 302 -26.96 -15.78 -4.08
C ASN A 302 -26.14 -16.68 -5.03
N SER A 303 -24.83 -16.45 -5.14
CA SER A 303 -23.86 -17.23 -5.91
C SER A 303 -22.47 -17.15 -5.25
N PRO A 304 -22.24 -17.89 -4.14
CA PRO A 304 -20.98 -17.86 -3.40
C PRO A 304 -19.75 -18.18 -4.24
N GLY A 305 -18.62 -17.53 -3.94
CA GLY A 305 -17.39 -17.66 -4.72
C GLY A 305 -16.30 -16.64 -4.35
N PRO A 306 -15.21 -16.59 -5.14
CA PRO A 306 -14.10 -15.64 -4.97
C PRO A 306 -14.53 -14.17 -5.06
N ASN A 307 -13.78 -13.30 -4.40
CA ASN A 307 -14.11 -11.87 -4.32
C ASN A 307 -13.84 -11.14 -5.64
N ALA A 308 -12.76 -11.52 -6.34
CA ALA A 308 -12.20 -10.76 -7.45
C ALA A 308 -11.33 -11.64 -8.39
N PRO A 309 -11.88 -12.59 -9.16
CA PRO A 309 -11.09 -13.52 -9.98
C PRO A 309 -10.08 -12.82 -10.90
N LEU A 310 -8.83 -13.28 -10.91
CA LEU A 310 -7.76 -12.59 -11.65
C LEU A 310 -8.02 -12.49 -13.16
N ASP A 311 -8.66 -13.48 -13.77
CA ASP A 311 -9.02 -13.42 -15.20
C ASP A 311 -10.22 -12.50 -15.47
N TRP A 312 -11.13 -12.30 -14.52
CA TRP A 312 -12.15 -11.25 -14.62
C TRP A 312 -11.53 -9.85 -14.50
N ILE A 313 -10.54 -9.66 -13.64
CA ILE A 313 -9.76 -8.42 -13.55
C ILE A 313 -9.12 -8.10 -14.90
N ARG A 314 -8.48 -9.09 -15.54
CA ARG A 314 -7.89 -8.96 -16.88
C ARG A 314 -8.91 -8.54 -17.92
N SER A 315 -10.04 -9.24 -18.01
CA SER A 315 -11.11 -8.89 -18.95
C SER A 315 -11.68 -7.49 -18.67
N SER A 316 -11.82 -7.09 -17.41
CA SER A 316 -12.30 -5.75 -17.03
C SER A 316 -11.34 -4.64 -17.49
N LEU A 317 -10.03 -4.81 -17.28
CA LEU A 317 -9.01 -3.89 -17.77
C LEU A 317 -8.96 -3.86 -19.31
N GLN A 318 -9.08 -5.03 -19.97
CA GLN A 318 -9.20 -5.13 -21.42
C GLN A 318 -10.40 -4.34 -21.95
N ILE A 319 -11.62 -4.60 -21.44
CA ILE A 319 -12.86 -3.98 -21.92
C ILE A 319 -12.85 -2.44 -21.75
N ILE A 320 -12.26 -1.92 -20.66
CA ILE A 320 -12.20 -0.48 -20.40
C ILE A 320 -11.11 0.22 -21.22
N LEU A 321 -9.95 -0.42 -21.42
CA LEU A 321 -8.78 0.22 -22.06
C LEU A 321 -8.67 -0.05 -23.57
N HIS A 322 -9.16 -1.18 -24.09
CA HIS A 322 -9.19 -1.44 -25.54
C HIS A 322 -10.38 -0.77 -26.23
N ASN A 323 -10.24 0.51 -26.57
CA ASN A 323 -11.08 1.12 -27.60
C ASN A 323 -10.38 2.21 -28.42
N SER A 324 -9.28 1.84 -29.07
CA SER A 324 -8.83 2.51 -30.29
C SER A 324 -8.01 1.55 -31.15
N ASN A 325 -8.03 1.73 -32.48
CA ASN A 325 -7.47 0.80 -33.46
C ASN A 325 -5.93 0.71 -33.49
N ASN A 326 -5.24 1.22 -32.48
CA ASN A 326 -3.78 1.37 -32.42
C ASN A 326 -3.11 0.66 -31.21
N GLY A 327 -3.85 -0.13 -30.42
CA GLY A 327 -3.27 -1.00 -29.37
C GLY A 327 -2.56 -0.26 -28.23
N ASP A 328 -2.88 1.02 -28.02
CA ASP A 328 -2.14 1.92 -27.14
C ASP A 328 -2.63 1.85 -25.68
N GLN A 329 -1.74 1.44 -24.77
CA GLN A 329 -2.00 1.43 -23.32
C GLN A 329 -1.87 2.83 -22.67
N SER A 330 -1.73 3.91 -23.44
CA SER A 330 -1.43 5.27 -22.95
C SER A 330 -2.29 5.78 -21.80
N HIS A 331 -3.54 5.33 -21.67
CA HIS A 331 -4.43 5.71 -20.56
C HIS A 331 -4.44 4.77 -19.34
N GLY A 332 -3.61 3.71 -19.30
CA GLY A 332 -3.52 2.80 -18.14
C GLY A 332 -3.23 3.54 -16.82
N HIS A 333 -2.37 4.57 -16.87
CA HIS A 333 -2.05 5.43 -15.72
C HIS A 333 -3.26 6.15 -15.09
N LYS A 334 -4.42 6.21 -15.77
CA LYS A 334 -5.68 6.77 -15.25
C LYS A 334 -6.48 5.78 -14.39
N ILE A 335 -6.23 4.48 -14.46
CA ILE A 335 -6.97 3.48 -13.69
C ILE A 335 -6.31 3.24 -12.32
N PHE A 336 -7.11 3.14 -11.27
CA PHE A 336 -6.75 2.60 -9.97
C PHE A 336 -7.47 1.26 -9.75
N LEU A 337 -6.76 0.15 -10.00
CA LEU A 337 -7.28 -1.21 -9.89
C LEU A 337 -7.72 -1.54 -8.46
N GLY A 338 -9.00 -1.87 -8.29
CA GLY A 338 -9.60 -2.22 -7.00
C GLY A 338 -9.08 -3.54 -6.43
N ILE A 339 -8.65 -3.50 -5.16
CA ILE A 339 -8.29 -4.66 -4.35
C ILE A 339 -9.07 -4.58 -3.02
N ASN A 340 -9.81 -5.64 -2.71
CA ASN A 340 -10.47 -5.82 -1.42
C ASN A 340 -9.48 -6.21 -0.32
N PHE A 341 -9.60 -5.60 0.86
CA PHE A 341 -8.88 -5.97 2.10
C PHE A 341 -9.78 -6.69 3.12
N TYR A 342 -11.09 -6.70 2.90
CA TYR A 342 -12.04 -7.65 3.48
C TYR A 342 -12.10 -8.94 2.63
N GLY A 343 -12.70 -9.98 3.19
CA GLY A 343 -13.17 -11.15 2.44
C GLY A 343 -14.66 -11.38 2.66
N ASN A 344 -15.20 -12.50 2.20
CA ASN A 344 -16.57 -12.91 2.47
C ASN A 344 -16.63 -14.31 3.12
N ASP A 345 -17.56 -14.49 4.06
CA ASP A 345 -18.00 -15.80 4.57
C ASP A 345 -19.42 -16.06 4.03
N PHE A 346 -19.57 -17.07 3.18
CA PHE A 346 -20.82 -17.43 2.52
C PHE A 346 -21.36 -18.79 2.99
N VAL A 347 -22.66 -18.85 3.27
CA VAL A 347 -23.34 -20.13 3.50
C VAL A 347 -23.56 -20.84 2.15
N LEU A 348 -23.10 -22.08 2.02
CA LEU A 348 -23.15 -22.81 0.73
C LEU A 348 -24.53 -23.36 0.34
N SER A 349 -25.53 -23.28 1.22
CA SER A 349 -26.94 -23.46 0.83
C SER A 349 -27.44 -22.20 0.11
N LYS A 350 -27.83 -22.36 -1.15
CA LYS A 350 -28.19 -21.25 -2.06
C LYS A 350 -29.17 -20.25 -1.43
N GLY A 351 -28.73 -19.00 -1.28
CA GLY A 351 -29.56 -17.90 -0.76
C GLY A 351 -29.69 -17.86 0.78
N ALA A 352 -28.96 -18.71 1.52
CA ALA A 352 -28.97 -18.71 2.99
C ALA A 352 -28.12 -17.59 3.63
N GLY A 353 -27.52 -16.70 2.84
CA GLY A 353 -26.82 -15.51 3.31
C GLY A 353 -25.30 -15.68 3.42
N GLY A 354 -24.71 -14.90 4.32
CA GLY A 354 -23.28 -14.61 4.38
C GLY A 354 -22.98 -13.16 4.02
N GLY A 355 -21.71 -12.77 4.11
CA GLY A 355 -21.27 -11.40 3.84
C GLY A 355 -19.83 -11.12 4.28
N ALA A 356 -19.48 -9.83 4.32
CA ALA A 356 -18.11 -9.38 4.52
C ALA A 356 -17.54 -9.75 5.90
N VAL A 357 -16.29 -10.21 5.91
CA VAL A 357 -15.48 -10.51 7.09
C VAL A 357 -14.18 -9.69 7.09
N THR A 358 -13.86 -9.08 8.22
CA THR A 358 -12.60 -8.36 8.42
C THR A 358 -11.47 -9.32 8.78
N GLY A 359 -10.23 -8.84 8.80
CA GLY A 359 -9.09 -9.60 9.31
C GLY A 359 -9.26 -10.09 10.76
N GLY A 360 -10.02 -9.37 11.60
CA GLY A 360 -10.34 -9.81 12.97
C GLY A 360 -11.25 -11.03 12.99
N ASP A 361 -12.27 -11.04 12.12
CA ASP A 361 -13.22 -12.14 11.98
C ASP A 361 -12.53 -13.36 11.34
N TYR A 362 -11.79 -13.13 10.25
CA TYR A 362 -11.00 -14.14 9.55
C TYR A 362 -10.01 -14.86 10.49
N LEU A 363 -9.19 -14.13 11.25
CA LEU A 363 -8.28 -14.73 12.24
C LEU A 363 -9.04 -15.47 13.35
N SER A 364 -10.28 -15.08 13.66
CA SER A 364 -11.12 -15.77 14.65
C SER A 364 -11.70 -17.08 14.09
N LEU A 365 -12.09 -17.11 12.81
CA LEU A 365 -12.49 -18.32 12.09
C LEU A 365 -11.33 -19.32 11.99
N LEU A 366 -10.12 -18.85 11.64
CA LEU A 366 -8.92 -19.70 11.61
C LEU A 366 -8.63 -20.33 12.98
N LYS A 367 -8.69 -19.56 14.07
CA LYS A 367 -8.49 -20.07 15.45
C LYS A 367 -9.55 -21.09 15.86
N LYS A 368 -10.82 -20.85 15.50
CA LYS A 368 -11.97 -21.66 15.93
C LYS A 368 -12.04 -23.00 15.19
N TYR A 369 -11.88 -22.98 13.87
CA TYR A 369 -12.12 -24.15 13.03
C TYR A 369 -10.85 -24.85 12.54
N LYS A 370 -9.68 -24.20 12.63
CA LYS A 370 -8.38 -24.68 12.14
C LYS A 370 -8.45 -25.31 10.73
N PRO A 371 -9.04 -24.60 9.76
CA PRO A 371 -9.34 -25.17 8.45
C PRO A 371 -8.06 -25.45 7.64
N VAL A 372 -8.17 -26.36 6.69
CA VAL A 372 -7.22 -26.47 5.58
C VAL A 372 -7.52 -25.34 4.59
N ILE A 373 -6.55 -24.46 4.39
CA ILE A 373 -6.63 -23.38 3.39
C ILE A 373 -6.33 -24.00 2.02
N GLN A 374 -7.09 -23.62 1.01
CA GLN A 374 -7.04 -24.17 -0.35
C GLN A 374 -6.78 -23.04 -1.36
N TRP A 375 -5.93 -23.29 -2.34
CA TRP A 375 -5.65 -22.36 -3.43
C TRP A 375 -6.54 -22.66 -4.64
N GLY A 376 -7.29 -21.64 -5.11
CA GLY A 376 -8.19 -21.78 -6.25
C GLY A 376 -7.56 -21.36 -7.57
N GLU A 377 -6.92 -22.29 -8.28
CA GLU A 377 -6.18 -21.99 -9.53
C GLU A 377 -7.01 -21.33 -10.64
N LYS A 378 -8.35 -21.43 -10.61
CA LYS A 378 -9.23 -20.76 -11.59
C LYS A 378 -9.52 -19.28 -11.30
N PHE A 379 -9.16 -18.79 -10.12
CA PHE A 379 -9.48 -17.42 -9.68
C PHE A 379 -8.35 -16.74 -8.91
N GLN A 380 -7.30 -17.49 -8.53
CA GLN A 380 -6.08 -17.01 -7.90
C GLN A 380 -6.38 -16.27 -6.57
N GLU A 381 -7.18 -16.93 -5.73
CA GLU A 381 -7.44 -16.59 -4.31
C GLU A 381 -7.31 -17.84 -3.44
N HIS A 382 -7.00 -17.62 -2.15
CA HIS A 382 -7.17 -18.64 -1.13
C HIS A 382 -8.62 -18.64 -0.62
N TYR A 383 -9.12 -19.84 -0.32
CA TYR A 383 -10.38 -20.03 0.38
C TYR A 383 -10.27 -21.16 1.40
N PHE A 384 -11.25 -21.28 2.28
CA PHE A 384 -11.45 -22.51 3.05
C PHE A 384 -12.93 -22.82 3.24
N ILE A 385 -13.21 -24.08 3.58
CA ILE A 385 -14.56 -24.55 3.92
C ILE A 385 -14.57 -24.98 5.38
N TYR A 386 -15.64 -24.62 6.11
CA TYR A 386 -15.92 -25.13 7.45
C TYR A 386 -17.39 -25.52 7.57
N SER A 387 -17.76 -26.13 8.70
CA SER A 387 -19.15 -26.50 9.00
C SER A 387 -19.55 -26.05 10.39
N VAL A 388 -20.80 -25.61 10.55
CA VAL A 388 -21.44 -25.27 11.82
C VAL A 388 -22.93 -25.61 11.72
N ASP A 389 -23.48 -26.26 12.73
CA ASP A 389 -24.92 -26.61 12.83
C ASP A 389 -25.52 -27.26 11.56
N ASN A 390 -24.75 -28.14 10.92
CA ASN A 390 -24.99 -28.81 9.63
C ASN A 390 -25.02 -27.90 8.37
N ALA A 391 -24.82 -26.59 8.51
CA ALA A 391 -24.52 -25.72 7.38
C ALA A 391 -23.02 -25.82 7.01
N GLN A 392 -22.72 -25.82 5.70
CA GLN A 392 -21.37 -25.59 5.20
C GLN A 392 -21.17 -24.12 4.86
N HIS A 393 -20.00 -23.61 5.18
CA HIS A 393 -19.57 -22.24 4.91
C HIS A 393 -18.32 -22.25 4.04
N ALA A 394 -18.20 -21.30 3.11
CA ALA A 394 -16.99 -21.05 2.34
C ALA A 394 -16.51 -19.62 2.57
N VAL A 395 -15.25 -19.48 2.98
CA VAL A 395 -14.61 -18.21 3.30
C VAL A 395 -13.56 -17.90 2.25
N PHE A 396 -13.71 -16.76 1.58
CA PHE A 396 -12.77 -16.24 0.59
C PHE A 396 -12.19 -14.93 1.14
N TYR A 397 -10.92 -14.94 1.57
CA TYR A 397 -10.27 -13.78 2.17
C TYR A 397 -8.91 -13.51 1.49
N PRO A 398 -8.50 -12.24 1.33
CA PRO A 398 -7.21 -11.89 0.74
C PRO A 398 -6.01 -12.58 1.40
N SER A 399 -4.96 -12.79 0.63
CA SER A 399 -3.74 -13.47 1.05
C SER A 399 -2.53 -12.80 0.43
N LEU A 400 -1.34 -13.03 1.00
CA LEU A 400 -0.12 -12.44 0.47
C LEU A 400 0.13 -12.78 -1.00
N MET A 401 -0.16 -14.03 -1.42
CA MET A 401 -0.10 -14.44 -2.81
C MET A 401 -1.19 -13.77 -3.66
N SER A 402 -2.47 -13.86 -3.27
CA SER A 402 -3.56 -13.30 -4.08
C SER A 402 -3.47 -11.78 -4.24
N ILE A 403 -3.01 -11.05 -3.23
CA ILE A 403 -2.68 -9.62 -3.36
C ILE A 403 -1.50 -9.46 -4.32
N THR A 404 -0.38 -10.16 -4.12
CA THR A 404 0.82 -10.07 -4.99
C THR A 404 0.47 -10.23 -6.47
N MET A 405 -0.35 -11.21 -6.84
CA MET A 405 -0.73 -11.42 -8.24
C MET A 405 -1.56 -10.27 -8.83
N ARG A 406 -2.33 -9.55 -8.00
CA ARG A 406 -3.05 -8.33 -8.40
C ARG A 406 -2.11 -7.11 -8.46
N LEU A 407 -1.04 -7.08 -7.66
CA LEU A 407 0.06 -6.12 -7.81
C LEU A 407 0.86 -6.36 -9.09
N ASP A 408 1.07 -7.61 -9.48
CA ASP A 408 1.74 -7.98 -10.74
C ASP A 408 0.88 -7.67 -11.97
N GLU A 409 -0.43 -7.91 -11.89
CA GLU A 409 -1.36 -7.46 -12.93
C GLU A 409 -1.36 -5.93 -13.03
N ALA A 410 -1.39 -5.20 -11.90
CA ALA A 410 -1.28 -3.74 -11.91
C ALA A 410 0.03 -3.25 -12.56
N ARG A 411 1.14 -3.94 -12.29
CA ARG A 411 2.44 -3.71 -12.96
C ARG A 411 2.40 -3.99 -14.45
N ALA A 412 1.73 -5.05 -14.90
CA ALA A 412 1.63 -5.43 -16.31
C ALA A 412 0.81 -4.42 -17.15
N TRP A 413 -0.18 -3.76 -16.54
CA TRP A 413 -1.04 -2.77 -17.20
C TRP A 413 -0.63 -1.30 -16.95
N GLY A 414 0.37 -1.05 -16.08
CA GLY A 414 0.79 0.31 -15.70
C GLY A 414 -0.28 1.10 -14.92
N VAL A 415 -1.22 0.40 -14.27
CA VAL A 415 -2.35 1.01 -13.53
C VAL A 415 -1.97 1.23 -12.07
N GLY A 416 -2.57 2.24 -11.44
CA GLY A 416 -2.53 2.40 -9.97
C GLY A 416 -3.39 1.35 -9.25
N LEU A 417 -3.53 1.49 -7.94
CA LEU A 417 -4.38 0.65 -7.09
C LEU A 417 -5.39 1.47 -6.29
N SER A 418 -6.59 0.93 -6.09
CA SER A 418 -7.54 1.41 -5.09
C SER A 418 -7.82 0.31 -4.06
N ILE A 419 -7.67 0.59 -2.76
CA ILE A 419 -7.75 -0.41 -1.69
C ILE A 419 -8.99 -0.15 -0.82
N TRP A 420 -9.94 -1.08 -0.82
CA TRP A 420 -11.16 -1.01 -0.01
C TRP A 420 -11.19 -2.10 1.08
N GLU A 421 -11.12 -1.76 2.37
CA GLU A 421 -10.54 -0.53 2.93
C GLU A 421 -9.42 -0.89 3.93
N ILE A 422 -8.45 -0.01 4.15
CA ILE A 422 -7.19 -0.41 4.79
C ILE A 422 -7.32 -0.83 6.27
N GLY A 423 -8.42 -0.52 6.94
CA GLY A 423 -8.74 -1.05 8.27
C GLY A 423 -9.16 -2.53 8.30
N GLN A 424 -9.61 -3.11 7.18
CA GLN A 424 -10.13 -4.49 7.10
C GLN A 424 -9.06 -5.56 6.91
N GLY A 425 -7.87 -5.19 6.44
CA GLY A 425 -6.79 -6.11 6.07
C GLY A 425 -6.05 -6.77 7.24
N LEU A 426 -5.01 -7.52 6.93
CA LEU A 426 -4.01 -8.00 7.89
C LEU A 426 -2.76 -7.13 7.79
N ASP A 427 -2.11 -6.81 8.91
CA ASP A 427 -0.98 -5.85 8.94
C ASP A 427 0.14 -6.23 7.96
N TYR A 428 0.46 -7.52 7.82
CA TYR A 428 1.47 -8.00 6.87
C TYR A 428 1.15 -7.76 5.38
N PHE A 429 -0.06 -7.33 5.01
CA PHE A 429 -0.37 -6.91 3.63
C PHE A 429 0.36 -5.62 3.24
N PHE A 430 0.63 -4.74 4.20
CA PHE A 430 1.36 -3.49 3.93
C PHE A 430 2.85 -3.71 3.62
N ASP A 431 3.43 -4.88 3.95
CA ASP A 431 4.79 -5.25 3.49
C ASP A 431 4.88 -5.41 1.95
N LEU A 432 3.74 -5.57 1.25
CA LEU A 432 3.68 -5.73 -0.21
C LEU A 432 3.67 -4.41 -1.00
N LEU A 433 3.30 -3.29 -0.34
CA LEU A 433 3.04 -1.98 -0.97
C LEU A 433 4.28 -1.07 -1.00
#